data_AF-A0A6L9J609-F1
#
_entry.id   AF-A0A6L9J609-F1
#
_cell.length_a   1.000
_cell.length_b   1.000
_cell.length_c   1.000
_cell.angle_alpha   90.00
_cell.angle_beta   90.00
_cell.angle_gamma   90.00
#
_symmetry.space_group_name_H-M   'P 1'
#
loop_
_entity.id
_entity.type
_entity.pdbx_description
1 polymer ?
#
loop_
_entity_poly.entity_id
_entity_poly.type
_entity_poly.pdbx_seq_one_letter_code
_entity_poly.pdbx_strand_id
1 'polypeptide(L)'
;MNESSGKSSGTTPVTTLHGTPTGTLNNTRWSWYLLVSLIAVTSAEGLSWSTPLIFPTGIFVLVIYGLHYLLIMDFLVRRRALTLRALAVGGVVIGFTTESLLTKVIWNPPWDEGETLRILGVGVFEVGFIVLVWHAWMSMALPVALTLRSFGLADILTPLQTRRILLALPLTMWIAAGLNGANPLLILLYSALNGFGILLAAWLFQHNARRQPFRDVTDMALTRRERRIVWGLTILVYAVFLPHRAEAFPAAGPFVLGMALVAGSIWLLGAVRRADTRQMPPVGPWRFQSRQFLRYLGYFLAASLVLSVVALVLNPVALPLTFVLMMLSIVPGDAYMLRLVWRLRPRRVQLQEVITHG
;
A
#
# COMPACT_ATOMS: atom_id res chain seq x y z
N MET A 1 -63.60 25.21 26.72
CA MET A 1 -62.87 24.05 27.26
C MET A 1 -62.94 22.94 26.23
N ASN A 2 -61.89 22.78 25.43
CA ASN A 2 -61.77 21.71 24.43
C ASN A 2 -60.57 20.85 24.83
N GLU A 3 -60.83 19.64 25.32
CA GLU A 3 -59.83 18.61 25.55
C GLU A 3 -59.56 17.89 24.23
N SER A 4 -58.37 18.10 23.65
CA SER A 4 -57.88 17.31 22.51
C SER A 4 -57.01 16.16 23.02
N SER A 5 -57.51 14.94 22.89
CA SER A 5 -56.82 13.69 23.21
C SER A 5 -55.66 13.42 22.25
N GLY A 6 -54.44 13.39 22.80
CA GLY A 6 -53.21 13.04 22.09
C GLY A 6 -53.13 11.54 21.82
N LYS A 7 -53.15 11.16 20.54
CA LYS A 7 -52.83 9.79 20.08
C LYS A 7 -51.32 9.55 20.19
N SER A 8 -50.94 8.60 21.05
CA SER A 8 -49.58 8.06 21.13
C SER A 8 -49.25 7.27 19.86
N SER A 9 -48.28 7.75 19.08
CA SER A 9 -47.72 7.02 17.94
C SER A 9 -46.86 5.87 18.45
N GLY A 10 -47.35 4.64 18.25
CA GLY A 10 -46.59 3.43 18.50
C GLY A 10 -45.39 3.32 17.55
N THR A 11 -44.19 3.45 18.09
CA THR A 11 -42.93 3.14 17.42
C THR A 11 -42.77 1.62 17.35
N THR A 12 -43.05 1.03 16.20
CA THR A 12 -42.67 -0.36 15.92
C THR A 12 -41.14 -0.47 15.90
N PRO A 13 -40.55 -1.41 16.66
CA PRO A 13 -39.12 -1.64 16.61
C PRO A 13 -38.76 -2.21 15.24
N VAL A 14 -37.96 -1.45 14.48
CA VAL A 14 -37.36 -1.92 13.23
C VAL A 14 -36.32 -2.98 13.61
N THR A 15 -36.75 -4.24 13.60
CA THR A 15 -35.86 -5.39 13.73
C THR A 15 -34.97 -5.44 12.50
N THR A 16 -33.80 -4.81 12.57
CA THR A 16 -32.75 -4.96 11.55
C THR A 16 -32.24 -6.40 11.60
N LEU A 17 -32.84 -7.25 10.76
CA LEU A 17 -32.34 -8.58 10.44
C LEU A 17 -30.96 -8.43 9.77
N HIS A 18 -29.92 -8.30 10.58
CA HIS A 18 -28.54 -8.53 10.17
C HIS A 18 -28.40 -10.02 9.90
N GLY A 19 -28.79 -10.43 8.68
CA GLY A 19 -28.53 -11.76 8.16
C GLY A 19 -27.04 -12.07 8.33
N THR A 20 -26.73 -13.04 9.18
CA THR A 20 -25.39 -13.56 9.36
C THR A 20 -24.89 -14.07 8.01
N PRO A 21 -23.77 -13.55 7.49
CA PRO A 21 -23.24 -13.98 6.20
C PRO A 21 -22.89 -15.47 6.32
N THR A 22 -23.62 -16.30 5.60
CA THR A 22 -23.36 -17.72 5.45
C THR A 22 -21.96 -17.91 4.86
N GLY A 23 -21.20 -18.87 5.41
CA GLY A 23 -19.74 -18.98 5.28
C GLY A 23 -19.19 -19.40 3.91
N THR A 24 -19.82 -19.00 2.81
CA THR A 24 -19.24 -19.16 1.47
C THR A 24 -18.10 -18.17 1.28
N LEU A 25 -16.99 -18.64 0.68
CA LEU A 25 -15.88 -17.76 0.29
C LEU A 25 -16.43 -16.71 -0.67
N ASN A 26 -16.32 -15.43 -0.28
CA ASN A 26 -16.77 -14.34 -1.12
C ASN A 26 -15.74 -14.13 -2.23
N ASN A 27 -16.02 -14.66 -3.42
CA ASN A 27 -15.16 -14.55 -4.60
C ASN A 27 -14.80 -13.08 -4.93
N THR A 28 -15.73 -12.14 -4.69
CA THR A 28 -15.49 -10.70 -4.88
C THR A 28 -14.34 -10.22 -4.01
N ARG A 29 -14.29 -10.63 -2.74
CA ARG A 29 -13.22 -10.26 -1.80
C ARG A 29 -11.86 -10.79 -2.22
N TRP A 30 -11.77 -12.06 -2.60
CA TRP A 30 -10.50 -12.63 -3.03
C TRP A 30 -10.00 -12.01 -4.33
N SER A 31 -10.90 -11.73 -5.28
CA SER A 31 -10.52 -10.99 -6.49
C SER A 31 -10.08 -9.54 -6.22
N TRP A 32 -10.66 -8.87 -5.22
CA TRP A 32 -10.20 -7.56 -4.77
C TRP A 32 -8.78 -7.62 -4.21
N TYR A 33 -8.52 -8.61 -3.36
CA TYR A 33 -7.20 -8.81 -2.77
C TYR A 33 -6.13 -9.19 -3.79
N LEU A 34 -6.48 -10.02 -4.78
CA LEU A 34 -5.62 -10.31 -5.91
C LEU A 34 -5.27 -9.03 -6.68
N LEU A 35 -6.27 -8.21 -6.99
CA LEU A 35 -6.07 -6.95 -7.71
C LEU A 35 -5.16 -5.99 -6.95
N VAL A 36 -5.45 -5.75 -5.66
CA VAL A 36 -4.66 -4.85 -4.82
C VAL A 36 -3.23 -5.36 -4.67
N SER A 37 -3.04 -6.66 -4.45
CA SER A 37 -1.70 -7.26 -4.33
C SER A 37 -0.92 -7.16 -5.64
N LEU A 38 -1.53 -7.48 -6.78
CA LEU A 38 -0.88 -7.38 -8.08
C LEU A 38 -0.47 -5.95 -8.39
N ILE A 39 -1.36 -4.99 -8.20
CA ILE A 39 -1.06 -3.57 -8.43
C ILE A 39 0.06 -3.09 -7.50
N ALA A 40 -0.05 -3.39 -6.20
CA ALA A 40 0.94 -2.94 -5.22
C ALA A 40 2.31 -3.59 -5.46
N VAL A 41 2.38 -4.91 -5.63
CA VAL A 41 3.64 -5.63 -5.88
C VAL A 41 4.26 -5.23 -7.22
N THR A 42 3.46 -5.07 -8.28
CA THR A 42 3.97 -4.57 -9.57
C THR A 42 4.51 -3.16 -9.42
N SER A 43 3.89 -2.35 -8.56
CA SER A 43 4.37 -1.00 -8.29
C SER A 43 5.63 -0.98 -7.42
N ALA A 44 5.76 -1.89 -6.46
CA ALA A 44 6.97 -2.03 -5.63
C ALA A 44 8.15 -2.57 -6.42
N GLU A 45 7.96 -3.66 -7.15
CA GLU A 45 9.02 -4.48 -7.74
C GLU A 45 9.18 -4.22 -9.24
N GLY A 46 8.06 -4.11 -9.93
CA GLY A 46 8.04 -3.88 -11.37
C GLY A 46 8.54 -2.50 -11.75
N LEU A 47 8.17 -1.48 -10.98
CA LEU A 47 8.65 -0.13 -11.22
C LEU A 47 10.08 0.08 -10.75
N SER A 48 10.53 -0.66 -9.73
CA SER A 48 11.89 -0.54 -9.18
C SER A 48 12.90 -1.37 -9.97
N TRP A 49 12.40 -2.33 -10.76
CA TRP A 49 13.17 -3.39 -11.40
C TRP A 49 14.06 -4.18 -10.42
N SER A 50 13.68 -4.25 -9.13
CA SER A 50 14.49 -5.00 -8.14
C SER A 50 14.33 -6.51 -8.23
N THR A 51 13.30 -7.01 -8.91
CA THR A 51 13.09 -8.42 -9.21
C THR A 51 12.45 -8.53 -10.60
N PRO A 52 12.61 -9.66 -11.32
CA PRO A 52 11.87 -9.83 -12.55
C PRO A 52 10.38 -9.71 -12.22
N LEU A 53 9.73 -8.81 -12.94
CA LEU A 53 8.31 -8.51 -12.91
C LEU A 53 7.45 -9.76 -12.64
N ILE A 54 6.38 -9.63 -11.83
CA ILE A 54 5.64 -10.73 -11.17
C ILE A 54 5.37 -11.90 -12.13
N PHE A 55 4.90 -11.58 -13.33
CA PHE A 55 4.77 -12.57 -14.39
C PHE A 55 5.94 -12.52 -15.37
N PRO A 56 6.54 -13.68 -15.71
CA PRO A 56 6.17 -15.04 -15.25
C PRO A 56 6.90 -15.53 -13.98
N THR A 57 7.97 -14.87 -13.54
CA THR A 57 8.95 -15.45 -12.60
C THR A 57 8.82 -14.97 -11.15
N GLY A 58 8.17 -13.84 -10.91
CA GLY A 58 8.01 -13.21 -9.60
C GLY A 58 6.77 -13.64 -8.80
N ILE A 59 6.09 -14.74 -9.15
CA ILE A 59 4.88 -15.22 -8.44
C ILE A 59 5.15 -15.41 -6.94
N PHE A 60 6.34 -15.90 -6.59
CA PHE A 60 6.73 -16.07 -5.20
C PHE A 60 6.78 -14.73 -4.42
N VAL A 61 7.28 -13.67 -5.07
CA VAL A 61 7.31 -12.31 -4.51
C VAL A 61 5.89 -11.79 -4.30
N LEU A 62 4.97 -12.06 -5.24
CA LEU A 62 3.55 -11.75 -5.07
C LEU A 62 2.95 -12.44 -3.85
N VAL A 63 3.31 -13.69 -3.57
CA VAL A 63 2.82 -14.40 -2.38
C VAL A 63 3.32 -13.72 -1.10
N ILE A 64 4.64 -13.52 -0.97
CA ILE A 64 5.23 -12.88 0.21
C ILE A 64 4.59 -11.51 0.46
N TYR A 65 4.70 -10.63 -0.54
CA TYR A 65 4.30 -9.25 -0.39
C TYR A 65 2.77 -9.15 -0.31
N GLY A 66 2.06 -9.91 -1.13
CA GLY A 66 0.60 -9.97 -1.13
C GLY A 66 0.03 -10.26 0.24
N LEU A 67 0.58 -11.25 0.96
CA LEU A 67 0.13 -11.55 2.34
C LEU A 67 0.25 -10.32 3.26
N HIS A 68 1.34 -9.56 3.17
CA HIS A 68 1.52 -8.32 3.93
C HIS A 68 0.53 -7.23 3.52
N TYR A 69 0.33 -7.02 2.21
CA TYR A 69 -0.71 -6.11 1.69
C TYR A 69 -2.10 -6.48 2.21
N LEU A 70 -2.46 -7.77 2.22
CA LEU A 70 -3.74 -8.25 2.70
C LEU A 70 -3.95 -7.93 4.18
N LEU A 71 -2.95 -8.18 5.04
CA LEU A 71 -3.04 -7.89 6.48
C LEU A 71 -3.19 -6.39 6.75
N ILE A 72 -2.40 -5.56 6.07
CA ILE A 72 -2.47 -4.10 6.22
C ILE A 72 -3.78 -3.55 5.67
N MET A 73 -4.24 -4.04 4.51
CA MET A 73 -5.53 -3.63 3.95
C MET A 73 -6.70 -4.09 4.80
N ASP A 74 -6.72 -5.32 5.33
CA ASP A 74 -7.75 -5.77 6.29
C ASP A 74 -7.78 -4.85 7.51
N PHE A 75 -6.62 -4.51 8.06
CA PHE A 75 -6.51 -3.60 9.19
C PHE A 75 -7.09 -2.21 8.86
N LEU A 76 -6.68 -1.60 7.75
CA LEU A 76 -7.13 -0.26 7.36
C LEU A 76 -8.62 -0.22 7.04
N VAL A 77 -9.13 -1.20 6.29
CA VAL A 77 -10.55 -1.34 5.94
C VAL A 77 -11.42 -1.47 7.18
N ARG A 78 -11.07 -2.38 8.10
CA ARG A 78 -11.83 -2.59 9.34
C ARG A 78 -11.90 -1.37 10.23
N ARG A 79 -10.90 -0.50 10.11
CA ARG A 79 -10.80 0.76 10.86
C ARG A 79 -11.33 1.95 10.06
N ARG A 80 -11.85 1.72 8.85
CA ARG A 80 -12.29 2.75 7.89
C ARG A 80 -11.25 3.86 7.77
N ALA A 81 -9.98 3.47 7.64
CA ALA A 81 -8.83 4.35 7.56
C ALA A 81 -8.20 4.21 6.17
N LEU A 82 -8.92 4.61 5.12
CA LEU A 82 -8.45 4.54 3.73
C LEU A 82 -8.04 5.91 3.17
N THR A 83 -7.60 6.84 4.02
CA THR A 83 -7.03 8.11 3.56
C THR A 83 -5.68 7.85 2.87
N LEU A 84 -5.25 8.76 2.01
CA LEU A 84 -3.92 8.68 1.40
C LEU A 84 -2.82 8.58 2.46
N ARG A 85 -3.04 9.28 3.57
CA ARG A 85 -2.17 9.29 4.76
C ARG A 85 -2.05 7.91 5.41
N ALA A 86 -3.18 7.25 5.67
CA ALA A 86 -3.22 5.94 6.28
C ALA A 86 -2.62 4.87 5.35
N LEU A 87 -2.86 4.98 4.04
CA LEU A 87 -2.24 4.10 3.05
C LEU A 87 -0.72 4.30 2.99
N ALA A 88 -0.21 5.54 3.04
CA ALA A 88 1.23 5.82 3.06
C ALA A 88 1.92 5.20 4.27
N VAL A 89 1.34 5.34 5.48
CA VAL A 89 1.88 4.69 6.67
C VAL A 89 1.73 3.17 6.60
N GLY A 90 0.66 2.67 5.98
CA GLY A 90 0.52 1.25 5.67
C GLY A 90 1.68 0.75 4.80
N GLY A 91 2.08 1.53 3.79
CA GLY A 91 3.23 1.22 2.94
C GLY A 91 4.56 1.24 3.70
N VAL A 92 4.73 2.10 4.69
CA VAL A 92 5.91 2.06 5.59
C VAL A 92 5.96 0.77 6.40
N VAL A 93 4.82 0.33 6.95
CA VAL A 93 4.77 -0.96 7.65
C VAL A 93 5.17 -2.08 6.70
N ILE A 94 4.63 -2.08 5.48
CA ILE A 94 5.00 -3.07 4.47
C ILE A 94 6.49 -3.01 4.18
N GLY A 95 7.03 -1.84 3.85
CA GLY A 95 8.45 -1.65 3.57
C GLY A 95 9.34 -2.15 4.70
N PHE A 96 9.03 -1.85 5.97
CA PHE A 96 9.79 -2.45 7.07
C PHE A 96 9.59 -3.97 7.16
N THR A 97 8.36 -4.48 7.09
CA THR A 97 8.15 -5.93 7.20
C THR A 97 8.74 -6.73 6.02
N THR A 98 8.75 -6.21 4.81
CA THR A 98 9.28 -6.94 3.65
C THR A 98 10.74 -6.61 3.42
N GLU A 99 11.12 -5.33 3.37
CA GLU A 99 12.51 -4.95 3.08
C GLU A 99 13.44 -5.17 4.27
N SER A 100 12.95 -5.01 5.49
CA SER A 100 13.80 -5.20 6.66
C SER A 100 13.85 -6.63 7.16
N LEU A 101 12.76 -7.40 7.11
CA LEU A 101 12.79 -8.79 7.59
C LEU A 101 13.08 -9.85 6.54
N LEU A 102 12.96 -9.56 5.24
CA LEU A 102 13.09 -10.57 4.19
C LEU A 102 14.19 -10.30 3.17
N THR A 103 14.59 -9.04 2.94
CA THR A 103 15.43 -8.73 1.77
C THR A 103 16.59 -7.75 2.05
N LYS A 104 16.37 -6.43 2.12
CA LYS A 104 17.40 -5.41 1.80
C LYS A 104 17.92 -4.57 2.97
N VAL A 105 17.13 -4.28 4.00
CA VAL A 105 17.50 -3.28 5.03
C VAL A 105 18.34 -3.88 6.16
N ILE A 106 18.10 -5.14 6.51
CA ILE A 106 18.77 -5.82 7.63
C ILE A 106 19.53 -7.07 7.18
N TRP A 107 19.03 -7.73 6.13
CA TRP A 107 19.53 -9.01 5.62
C TRP A 107 20.59 -8.86 4.52
N ASN A 108 21.00 -7.62 4.20
CA ASN A 108 22.10 -7.39 3.27
C ASN A 108 23.41 -7.34 4.09
N PRO A 109 24.19 -8.43 4.10
CA PRO A 109 25.26 -8.62 5.07
C PRO A 109 26.40 -7.59 4.88
N PRO A 110 27.15 -7.28 5.95
CA PRO A 110 28.12 -6.19 5.99
C PRO A 110 29.45 -6.46 5.24
N TRP A 111 29.48 -7.27 4.19
CA TRP A 111 30.71 -7.63 3.46
C TRP A 111 30.70 -7.37 1.95
N ASP A 112 29.66 -6.76 1.37
CA ASP A 112 29.83 -6.09 0.08
C ASP A 112 30.43 -4.70 0.36
N GLU A 113 31.75 -4.71 0.21
CA GLU A 113 32.73 -3.68 0.53
C GLU A 113 32.38 -2.31 -0.05
N GLY A 114 31.75 -1.47 0.79
CA GLY A 114 31.85 -0.02 0.74
C GLY A 114 31.10 0.67 -0.41
N GLU A 115 29.92 1.22 -0.14
CA GLU A 115 29.35 2.31 -0.96
C GLU A 115 28.15 3.03 -0.30
N THR A 116 27.46 2.44 0.68
CA THR A 116 26.24 3.04 1.28
C THR A 116 26.36 3.38 2.77
N LEU A 117 25.86 4.55 3.16
CA LEU A 117 25.86 5.03 4.54
C LEU A 117 24.94 4.16 5.42
N ARG A 118 25.51 3.59 6.49
CA ARG A 118 24.80 2.78 7.49
C ARG A 118 24.91 3.40 8.89
N ILE A 119 23.83 3.35 9.66
CA ILE A 119 23.79 3.76 11.07
C ILE A 119 23.31 2.57 11.89
N LEU A 120 24.14 2.11 12.85
CA LEU A 120 23.85 0.91 13.67
C LEU A 120 23.50 -0.32 12.82
N GLY A 121 24.16 -0.45 11.67
CA GLY A 121 23.97 -1.53 10.69
C GLY A 121 22.69 -1.44 9.86
N VAL A 122 21.88 -0.39 10.02
CA VAL A 122 20.71 -0.10 9.17
C VAL A 122 21.12 0.87 8.07
N GLY A 123 20.81 0.50 6.82
CA GLY A 123 21.07 1.33 5.65
C GLY A 123 20.19 2.59 5.61
N VAL A 124 20.82 3.77 5.55
CA VAL A 124 20.11 5.06 5.58
C VAL A 124 19.32 5.26 4.28
N PHE A 125 19.89 4.85 3.15
CA PHE A 125 19.23 4.95 1.85
C PHE A 125 18.01 4.02 1.76
N GLU A 126 18.15 2.79 2.23
CA GLU A 126 17.12 1.77 2.21
C GLU A 126 15.95 2.18 3.10
N VAL A 127 16.21 2.77 4.27
CA VAL A 127 15.13 3.32 5.10
C VAL A 127 14.53 4.58 4.46
N GLY A 128 15.34 5.59 4.15
CA GLY A 128 14.86 6.89 3.66
C GLY A 128 14.15 6.80 2.33
N PHE A 129 14.78 6.20 1.31
CA PHE A 129 14.16 6.09 0.01
C PHE A 129 13.30 4.84 -0.13
N ILE A 130 13.85 3.65 0.10
CA ILE A 130 13.12 2.41 -0.23
C ILE A 130 11.89 2.23 0.67
N VAL A 131 12.02 2.43 1.99
CA VAL A 131 10.89 2.27 2.90
C VAL A 131 9.98 3.50 2.92
N LEU A 132 10.53 4.69 3.23
CA LEU A 132 9.72 5.88 3.51
C LEU A 132 9.20 6.59 2.26
N VAL A 133 9.85 6.44 1.10
CA VAL A 133 9.37 7.00 -0.17
C VAL A 133 8.73 5.92 -1.03
N TRP A 134 9.49 4.90 -1.40
CA TRP A 134 9.09 3.94 -2.42
C TRP A 134 7.94 3.05 -1.95
N HIS A 135 8.09 2.31 -0.85
CA HIS A 135 7.01 1.46 -0.34
C HIS A 135 5.80 2.25 0.17
N ALA A 136 6.07 3.36 0.86
CA ALA A 136 5.01 4.25 1.34
C ALA A 136 4.12 4.74 0.20
N TRP A 137 4.71 5.32 -0.85
CA TRP A 137 3.97 6.02 -1.90
C TRP A 137 3.76 5.20 -3.15
N MET A 138 4.84 4.66 -3.69
CA MET A 138 4.84 3.99 -4.99
C MET A 138 4.28 2.58 -4.89
N SER A 139 4.39 1.91 -3.75
CA SER A 139 3.84 0.57 -3.61
C SER A 139 2.43 0.52 -3.01
N MET A 140 2.18 1.34 -1.99
CA MET A 140 0.90 1.30 -1.26
C MET A 140 0.02 2.52 -1.54
N ALA A 141 0.43 3.74 -1.17
CA ALA A 141 -0.49 4.87 -1.13
C ALA A 141 -1.11 5.21 -2.48
N LEU A 142 -0.27 5.46 -3.50
CA LEU A 142 -0.75 5.91 -4.80
C LEU A 142 -1.46 4.79 -5.57
N PRO A 143 -0.90 3.57 -5.70
CA PRO A 143 -1.56 2.52 -6.49
C PRO A 143 -2.88 2.09 -5.87
N VAL A 144 -2.95 1.96 -4.54
CA VAL A 144 -4.21 1.59 -3.86
C VAL A 144 -5.21 2.74 -3.91
N ALA A 145 -4.80 4.00 -3.72
CA ALA A 145 -5.72 5.14 -3.83
C ALA A 145 -6.30 5.29 -5.25
N LEU A 146 -5.47 5.11 -6.29
CA LEU A 146 -5.90 5.15 -7.69
C LEU A 146 -6.84 3.98 -8.02
N THR A 147 -6.57 2.80 -7.45
CA THR A 147 -7.45 1.64 -7.56
C THR A 147 -8.80 1.95 -6.91
N LEU A 148 -8.81 2.35 -5.63
CA LEU A 148 -10.03 2.71 -4.91
C LEU A 148 -10.84 3.78 -5.68
N ARG A 149 -10.19 4.83 -6.18
CA ARG A 149 -10.83 5.86 -7.02
C ARG A 149 -11.46 5.28 -8.29
N SER A 150 -10.76 4.37 -8.97
CA SER A 150 -11.25 3.70 -10.19
C SER A 150 -12.47 2.81 -9.94
N PHE A 151 -12.69 2.38 -8.71
CA PHE A 151 -13.87 1.63 -8.29
C PHE A 151 -14.93 2.49 -7.57
N GLY A 152 -14.76 3.82 -7.59
CA GLY A 152 -15.72 4.79 -7.04
C GLY A 152 -15.70 4.90 -5.51
N LEU A 153 -14.62 4.44 -4.87
CA LEU A 153 -14.60 4.21 -3.42
C LEU A 153 -14.19 5.38 -2.56
N ALA A 154 -13.57 6.39 -3.14
CA ALA A 154 -13.20 7.55 -2.35
C ALA A 154 -12.77 8.75 -3.19
N ASP A 155 -13.08 9.93 -2.65
CA ASP A 155 -12.41 11.19 -2.95
C ASP A 155 -11.02 11.27 -2.27
N ILE A 156 -10.26 10.16 -2.21
CA ILE A 156 -8.89 10.14 -1.65
C ILE A 156 -7.99 11.10 -2.43
N LEU A 157 -8.16 11.14 -3.74
CA LEU A 157 -7.43 12.00 -4.66
C LEU A 157 -8.43 12.83 -5.44
N THR A 158 -8.18 14.12 -5.61
CA THR A 158 -8.94 14.96 -6.54
C THR A 158 -8.58 14.62 -8.00
N PRO A 159 -9.40 15.00 -9.00
CA PRO A 159 -9.04 14.83 -10.41
C PRO A 159 -7.69 15.47 -10.77
N LEU A 160 -7.41 16.66 -10.20
CA LEU A 160 -6.15 17.35 -10.42
C LEU A 160 -4.96 16.60 -9.79
N GLN A 161 -5.11 16.11 -8.56
CA GLN A 161 -4.08 15.28 -7.93
C GLN A 161 -3.82 14.01 -8.74
N THR A 162 -4.88 13.33 -9.18
CA THR A 162 -4.79 12.15 -10.04
C THR A 162 -4.00 12.45 -11.31
N ARG A 163 -4.32 13.54 -12.01
CA ARG A 163 -3.59 13.96 -13.21
C ARG A 163 -2.12 14.24 -12.91
N ARG A 164 -1.81 14.95 -11.83
CA ARG A 164 -0.42 15.26 -11.43
C ARG A 164 0.37 13.99 -11.11
N ILE A 165 -0.22 13.06 -10.36
CA ILE A 165 0.40 11.77 -10.04
C ILE A 165 0.68 10.97 -11.32
N LEU A 166 -0.30 10.87 -12.22
CA LEU A 166 -0.15 10.17 -13.49
C LEU A 166 0.95 10.77 -14.38
N LEU A 167 1.09 12.10 -14.36
CA LEU A 167 2.17 12.79 -15.08
C LEU A 167 3.54 12.65 -14.41
N ALA A 168 3.58 12.43 -13.08
CA ALA A 168 4.82 12.24 -12.33
C ALA A 168 5.31 10.79 -12.35
N LEU A 169 4.41 9.81 -12.58
CA LEU A 169 4.73 8.37 -12.59
C LEU A 169 5.90 8.01 -13.53
N PRO A 170 5.98 8.54 -14.78
CA PRO A 170 7.14 8.31 -15.64
C PRO A 170 8.45 8.75 -15.00
N LEU A 171 8.49 9.91 -14.34
CA LEU A 171 9.71 10.41 -13.72
C LEU A 171 10.18 9.49 -12.58
N THR A 172 9.25 9.00 -11.75
CA THR A 172 9.57 8.07 -10.66
C THR A 172 10.03 6.71 -11.16
N MET A 173 9.46 6.22 -12.25
CA MET A 173 9.85 4.96 -12.87
C MET A 173 11.19 5.10 -13.61
N TRP A 174 11.54 6.29 -14.10
CA TRP A 174 12.83 6.56 -14.74
C TRP A 174 13.99 6.36 -13.79
N ILE A 175 13.86 6.92 -12.59
CA ILE A 175 14.83 6.83 -11.50
C ILE A 175 15.15 5.36 -11.21
N ALA A 176 14.15 4.48 -11.26
CA ALA A 176 14.35 3.07 -10.99
C ALA A 176 14.94 2.26 -12.16
N ALA A 177 14.51 2.53 -13.40
CA ALA A 177 15.00 1.82 -14.58
C ALA A 177 16.49 2.11 -14.86
N GLY A 178 16.94 3.34 -14.61
CA GLY A 178 18.34 3.74 -14.79
C GLY A 178 19.34 3.01 -13.88
N LEU A 179 18.88 2.47 -12.74
CA LEU A 179 19.76 1.83 -11.75
C LEU A 179 20.07 0.35 -12.05
N ASN A 180 19.26 -0.33 -12.87
CA ASN A 180 19.35 -1.79 -13.00
C ASN A 180 19.83 -2.31 -14.36
N GLY A 181 20.21 -1.43 -15.30
CA GLY A 181 20.86 -1.82 -16.56
C GLY A 181 20.10 -2.84 -17.42
N ALA A 182 18.78 -2.96 -17.25
CA ALA A 182 18.01 -4.06 -17.80
C ALA A 182 17.75 -3.93 -19.31
N ASN A 183 17.57 -5.07 -19.98
CA ASN A 183 17.23 -5.09 -21.41
C ASN A 183 15.85 -4.42 -21.64
N PRO A 184 15.77 -3.34 -22.45
CA PRO A 184 14.52 -2.61 -22.70
C PRO A 184 13.39 -3.47 -23.27
N LEU A 185 13.69 -4.47 -24.09
CA LEU A 185 12.67 -5.36 -24.65
C LEU A 185 12.05 -6.27 -23.59
N LEU A 186 12.85 -6.73 -22.63
CA LEU A 186 12.36 -7.51 -21.49
C LEU A 186 11.51 -6.65 -20.56
N ILE A 187 11.91 -5.39 -20.31
CA ILE A 187 11.08 -4.44 -19.55
C ILE A 187 9.70 -4.30 -20.20
N LEU A 188 9.65 -4.10 -21.52
CA LEU A 188 8.38 -3.94 -22.24
C LEU A 188 7.52 -5.19 -22.20
N LEU A 189 8.10 -6.35 -22.49
CA LEU A 189 7.40 -7.63 -22.46
C LEU A 189 6.80 -7.89 -21.09
N TYR A 190 7.62 -7.80 -20.05
CA TYR A 190 7.16 -8.08 -18.70
C TYR A 190 6.16 -7.02 -18.22
N SER A 191 6.33 -5.74 -18.57
CA SER A 191 5.37 -4.69 -18.22
C SER A 191 4.01 -4.96 -18.85
N ALA A 192 3.99 -5.44 -20.09
CA ALA A 192 2.78 -5.87 -20.77
C ALA A 192 2.13 -7.08 -20.08
N LEU A 193 2.91 -8.10 -19.70
CA LEU A 193 2.40 -9.28 -18.97
C LEU A 193 1.79 -8.89 -17.61
N ASN A 194 2.42 -7.99 -16.88
CA ASN A 194 1.91 -7.52 -15.58
C ASN A 194 0.68 -6.64 -15.75
N GLY A 195 0.66 -5.77 -16.76
CA GLY A 195 -0.53 -5.02 -17.15
C GLY A 195 -1.70 -5.94 -17.50
N PHE A 196 -1.44 -7.04 -18.22
CA PHE A 196 -2.44 -8.07 -18.50
C PHE A 196 -2.93 -8.76 -17.22
N GLY A 197 -2.03 -9.15 -16.32
CA GLY A 197 -2.40 -9.73 -15.02
C GLY A 197 -3.27 -8.80 -14.18
N ILE A 198 -2.95 -7.51 -14.14
CA ILE A 198 -3.74 -6.47 -13.48
C ILE A 198 -5.12 -6.32 -14.15
N LEU A 199 -5.20 -6.31 -15.48
CA LEU A 199 -6.47 -6.28 -16.22
C LEU A 199 -7.34 -7.49 -15.91
N LEU A 200 -6.75 -8.68 -15.90
CA LEU A 200 -7.46 -9.91 -15.57
C LEU A 200 -8.00 -9.88 -14.14
N ALA A 201 -7.20 -9.43 -13.18
CA ALA A 201 -7.65 -9.28 -11.79
C ALA A 201 -8.76 -8.24 -11.65
N ALA A 202 -8.68 -7.12 -12.38
CA ALA A 202 -9.72 -6.10 -12.39
C ALA A 202 -11.02 -6.62 -13.02
N TRP A 203 -10.91 -7.38 -14.11
CA TRP A 203 -12.04 -8.05 -14.75
C TRP A 203 -12.68 -9.09 -13.83
N LEU A 204 -11.88 -9.95 -13.19
CA LEU A 204 -12.36 -10.94 -12.22
C LEU A 204 -13.11 -10.27 -11.07
N PHE A 205 -12.55 -9.18 -10.53
CA PHE A 205 -13.21 -8.41 -9.49
C PHE A 205 -14.53 -7.83 -9.97
N GLN A 206 -14.56 -7.19 -11.13
CA GLN A 206 -15.80 -6.63 -11.68
C GLN A 206 -16.84 -7.73 -11.94
N HIS A 207 -16.44 -8.88 -12.47
CA HIS A 207 -17.31 -10.01 -12.74
C HIS A 207 -17.95 -10.54 -11.45
N ASN A 208 -17.15 -10.74 -10.40
CA ASN A 208 -17.64 -11.20 -9.10
C ASN A 208 -18.52 -10.14 -8.41
N ALA A 209 -18.13 -8.87 -8.48
CA ALA A 209 -18.87 -7.76 -7.89
C ALA A 209 -20.26 -7.55 -8.51
N ARG A 210 -20.48 -7.94 -9.78
CA ARG A 210 -21.83 -7.93 -10.39
C ARG A 210 -22.77 -8.95 -9.73
N ARG A 211 -22.24 -10.08 -9.25
CA ARG A 211 -23.01 -11.14 -8.58
C ARG A 211 -23.16 -10.88 -7.09
N GLN A 212 -22.09 -10.41 -6.46
CA GLN A 212 -22.00 -10.14 -5.03
C GLN A 212 -21.35 -8.77 -4.82
N PRO A 213 -22.11 -7.67 -4.98
CA PRO A 213 -21.58 -6.33 -4.83
C PRO A 213 -21.22 -6.04 -3.38
N PHE A 214 -20.11 -5.34 -3.19
CA PHE A 214 -19.82 -4.73 -1.91
C PHE A 214 -20.79 -3.57 -1.66
N ARG A 215 -21.37 -3.57 -0.45
CA ARG A 215 -22.30 -2.54 0.03
C ARG A 215 -21.57 -1.53 0.89
N ASP A 216 -20.54 -1.96 1.60
CA ASP A 216 -19.71 -1.14 2.47
C ASP A 216 -18.22 -1.43 2.19
N VAL A 217 -17.36 -0.47 2.48
CA VAL A 217 -15.91 -0.66 2.51
C VAL A 217 -15.51 -1.84 3.37
N THR A 218 -16.20 -2.04 4.50
CA THR A 218 -15.95 -3.14 5.43
C THR A 218 -16.21 -4.52 4.84
N ASP A 219 -16.95 -4.63 3.73
CA ASP A 219 -17.13 -5.91 3.02
C ASP A 219 -15.82 -6.40 2.39
N MET A 220 -14.88 -5.49 2.13
CA MET A 220 -13.53 -5.83 1.70
C MET A 220 -12.77 -6.58 2.79
N ALA A 221 -13.09 -6.42 4.08
CA ALA A 221 -12.32 -6.99 5.17
C ALA A 221 -12.35 -8.53 5.15
N LEU A 222 -11.20 -9.15 5.44
CA LEU A 222 -11.09 -10.60 5.63
C LEU A 222 -12.06 -11.05 6.71
N THR A 223 -12.70 -12.21 6.60
CA THR A 223 -13.40 -12.80 7.75
C THR A 223 -12.42 -13.18 8.88
N ARG A 224 -12.93 -13.53 10.07
CA ARG A 224 -12.08 -14.05 11.15
C ARG A 224 -11.28 -15.29 10.71
N ARG A 225 -11.90 -16.18 9.92
CA ARG A 225 -11.26 -17.38 9.39
C ARG A 225 -10.18 -17.04 8.37
N GLU A 226 -10.53 -16.22 7.38
CA GLU A 226 -9.59 -15.80 6.32
C GLU A 226 -8.38 -15.09 6.92
N ARG A 227 -8.59 -14.20 7.90
CA ARG A 227 -7.48 -13.53 8.60
C ARG A 227 -6.56 -14.51 9.33
N ARG A 228 -7.09 -15.55 9.98
CA ARG A 228 -6.26 -16.59 10.60
C ARG A 228 -5.44 -17.35 9.56
N ILE A 229 -6.03 -17.63 8.39
CA ILE A 229 -5.32 -18.28 7.27
C ILE A 229 -4.19 -17.37 6.78
N VAL A 230 -4.46 -16.09 6.52
CA VAL A 230 -3.43 -15.15 6.06
C VAL A 230 -2.29 -15.04 7.08
N TRP A 231 -2.59 -14.88 8.38
CA TRP A 231 -1.56 -14.89 9.43
C TRP A 231 -0.78 -16.19 9.48
N GLY A 232 -1.45 -17.34 9.41
CA GLY A 232 -0.81 -18.65 9.41
C GLY A 232 0.13 -18.81 8.22
N LEU A 233 -0.28 -18.37 7.02
CA LEU A 233 0.56 -18.35 5.83
C LEU A 233 1.74 -17.39 5.97
N THR A 234 1.53 -16.19 6.51
CA THR A 234 2.62 -15.24 6.77
C THR A 234 3.64 -15.85 7.71
N ILE A 235 3.22 -16.41 8.85
CA ILE A 235 4.11 -17.06 9.81
C ILE A 235 4.82 -18.26 9.17
N LEU A 236 4.12 -19.07 8.38
CA LEU A 236 4.71 -20.20 7.67
C LEU A 236 5.81 -19.74 6.70
N VAL A 237 5.57 -18.68 5.93
CA VAL A 237 6.58 -18.10 5.05
C VAL A 237 7.81 -17.71 5.87
N TYR A 238 7.66 -16.95 6.95
CA TYR A 238 8.81 -16.59 7.79
C TYR A 238 9.51 -17.81 8.39
N ALA A 239 8.76 -18.80 8.89
CA ALA A 239 9.32 -20.01 9.48
C ALA A 239 10.09 -20.88 8.46
N VAL A 240 9.67 -20.90 7.20
CA VAL A 240 10.38 -21.61 6.13
C VAL A 240 11.61 -20.82 5.68
N PHE A 241 11.51 -19.49 5.53
CA PHE A 241 12.58 -18.68 4.97
C PHE A 241 13.70 -18.33 5.93
N LEU A 242 13.41 -18.08 7.21
CA LEU A 242 14.42 -17.71 8.20
C LEU A 242 15.57 -18.74 8.31
N PRO A 243 15.30 -20.05 8.42
CA PRO A 243 16.37 -21.05 8.55
C PRO A 243 17.24 -21.20 7.30
N HIS A 244 16.68 -20.96 6.12
CA HIS A 244 17.39 -21.12 4.83
C HIS A 244 18.42 -20.01 4.56
N ARG A 245 18.42 -18.97 5.38
CA ARG A 245 19.31 -17.81 5.29
C ARG A 245 19.90 -17.48 6.66
N ALA A 246 20.07 -18.48 7.53
CA ALA A 246 20.47 -18.27 8.93
C ALA A 246 21.78 -17.47 9.06
N GLU A 247 22.67 -17.63 8.09
CA GLU A 247 23.94 -16.92 7.94
C GLU A 247 23.79 -15.43 7.58
N ALA A 248 22.65 -15.03 7.00
CA ALA A 248 22.33 -13.65 6.64
C ALA A 248 21.58 -12.91 7.75
N PHE A 249 21.42 -13.52 8.94
CA PHE A 249 20.86 -12.80 10.06
C PHE A 249 21.77 -11.63 10.45
N PRO A 250 21.19 -10.46 10.70
CA PRO A 250 21.92 -9.35 11.29
C PRO A 250 22.52 -9.70 12.65
N ALA A 251 23.56 -8.97 13.02
CA ALA A 251 23.95 -8.86 14.42
C ALA A 251 22.75 -8.41 15.29
N ALA A 252 22.81 -8.72 16.59
CA ALA A 252 21.71 -8.44 17.52
C ALA A 252 21.29 -6.96 17.54
N GLY A 253 22.23 -6.02 17.42
CA GLY A 253 21.94 -4.58 17.40
C GLY A 253 21.05 -4.15 16.22
N PRO A 254 21.50 -4.33 14.96
CA PRO A 254 20.68 -4.03 13.79
C PRO A 254 19.34 -4.77 13.77
N PHE A 255 19.30 -6.02 14.26
CA PHE A 255 18.05 -6.77 14.41
C PHE A 255 17.06 -6.07 15.35
N VAL A 256 17.50 -5.73 16.56
CA VAL A 256 16.68 -5.06 17.58
C VAL A 256 16.20 -3.70 17.08
N LEU A 257 17.08 -2.93 16.43
CA LEU A 257 16.72 -1.66 15.83
C LEU A 257 15.67 -1.84 14.73
N GLY A 258 15.84 -2.82 13.85
CA GLY A 258 14.86 -3.18 12.84
C GLY A 258 13.50 -3.55 13.43
N MET A 259 13.48 -4.36 14.50
CA MET A 259 12.25 -4.73 15.20
C MET A 259 11.59 -3.52 15.86
N ALA A 260 12.38 -2.60 16.41
CA ALA A 260 11.87 -1.34 16.93
C ALA A 260 11.24 -0.47 15.81
N LEU A 261 11.82 -0.45 14.60
CA LEU A 261 11.26 0.26 13.45
C LEU A 261 9.95 -0.38 12.97
N VAL A 262 9.88 -1.72 12.89
CA VAL A 262 8.64 -2.44 12.60
C VAL A 262 7.57 -2.12 13.65
N ALA A 263 7.87 -2.25 14.94
CA ALA A 263 6.94 -1.93 16.02
C ALA A 263 6.51 -0.45 15.99
N GLY A 264 7.45 0.46 15.75
CA GLY A 264 7.20 1.90 15.63
C GLY A 264 6.28 2.24 14.46
N SER A 265 6.46 1.60 13.30
CA SER A 265 5.59 1.78 12.14
C SER A 265 4.17 1.26 12.38
N ILE A 266 4.03 0.10 13.06
CA ILE A 266 2.72 -0.45 13.46
C ILE A 266 2.03 0.50 14.45
N TRP A 267 2.77 1.03 15.43
CA TRP A 267 2.27 2.03 16.37
C TRP A 267 1.81 3.30 15.63
N LEU A 268 2.60 3.78 14.67
CA LEU A 268 2.28 4.95 13.86
C LEU A 268 1.01 4.73 13.04
N LEU A 269 0.84 3.56 12.42
CA LEU A 269 -0.39 3.17 11.73
C LEU A 269 -1.58 3.18 12.69
N GLY A 270 -1.37 2.69 13.91
CA GLY A 270 -2.32 2.75 15.01
C GLY A 270 -2.67 4.17 15.48
N ALA A 271 -1.77 5.14 15.32
CA ALA A 271 -2.00 6.55 15.63
C ALA A 271 -2.73 7.27 14.50
N VAL A 272 -2.27 7.11 13.25
CA VAL A 272 -2.91 7.69 12.05
C VAL A 272 -4.35 7.27 11.95
N ARG A 273 -4.65 5.98 12.14
CA ARG A 273 -6.03 5.48 12.04
C ARG A 273 -6.96 6.25 12.97
N ARG A 274 -6.54 6.54 14.22
CA ARG A 274 -7.37 7.22 15.22
C ARG A 274 -7.69 8.65 14.80
N ALA A 275 -6.75 9.30 14.12
CA ALA A 275 -6.96 10.62 13.55
C ALA A 275 -7.88 10.58 12.31
N ASP A 276 -7.86 9.50 11.54
CA ASP A 276 -8.57 9.38 10.26
C ASP A 276 -9.97 8.76 10.34
N THR A 277 -10.31 8.00 11.39
CA THR A 277 -11.63 7.34 11.53
C THR A 277 -12.81 8.32 11.42
N ARG A 278 -12.59 9.62 11.65
CA ARG A 278 -13.62 10.67 11.56
C ARG A 278 -13.83 11.25 10.16
N GLN A 279 -13.03 10.88 9.16
CA GLN A 279 -12.94 11.60 7.88
C GLN A 279 -13.47 10.85 6.65
N MET A 280 -13.90 9.59 6.76
CA MET A 280 -14.38 8.87 5.58
C MET A 280 -15.83 9.25 5.24
N PRO A 281 -16.09 9.80 4.04
CA PRO A 281 -17.45 10.03 3.58
C PRO A 281 -18.19 8.68 3.38
N PRO A 282 -19.52 8.68 3.48
CA PRO A 282 -20.32 7.50 3.17
C PRO A 282 -20.05 7.05 1.73
N VAL A 283 -19.81 5.75 1.56
CA VAL A 283 -19.44 5.18 0.28
C VAL A 283 -20.72 4.80 -0.46
N GLY A 284 -20.90 5.38 -1.65
CA GLY A 284 -22.00 5.01 -2.56
C GLY A 284 -21.81 3.60 -3.14
N PRO A 285 -22.78 3.10 -3.92
CA PRO A 285 -22.64 1.81 -4.58
C PRO A 285 -21.40 1.79 -5.48
N TRP A 286 -20.61 0.73 -5.37
CA TRP A 286 -19.36 0.58 -6.08
C TRP A 286 -19.61 0.55 -7.59
N ARG A 287 -18.99 1.48 -8.32
CA ARG A 287 -19.10 1.55 -9.78
C ARG A 287 -17.70 1.53 -10.37
N PHE A 288 -17.36 0.43 -11.02
CA PHE A 288 -16.11 0.34 -11.77
C PHE A 288 -16.11 1.34 -12.93
N GLN A 289 -15.16 2.26 -12.91
CA GLN A 289 -14.97 3.26 -13.93
C GLN A 289 -13.87 2.78 -14.89
N SER A 290 -14.24 1.84 -15.76
CA SER A 290 -13.30 1.19 -16.69
C SER A 290 -12.45 2.18 -17.49
N ARG A 291 -13.04 3.30 -17.95
CA ARG A 291 -12.30 4.36 -18.66
C ARG A 291 -11.21 5.00 -17.81
N GLN A 292 -11.43 5.21 -16.51
CA GLN A 292 -10.41 5.77 -15.62
C GLN A 292 -9.32 4.75 -15.33
N PHE A 293 -9.71 3.51 -15.09
CA PHE A 293 -8.77 2.41 -14.87
C PHE A 293 -7.86 2.17 -16.09
N LEU A 294 -8.44 2.12 -17.29
CA LEU A 294 -7.70 1.96 -18.55
C LEU A 294 -6.79 3.16 -18.83
N ARG A 295 -7.19 4.38 -18.47
CA ARG A 295 -6.30 5.54 -18.52
C ARG A 295 -5.11 5.36 -17.58
N TYR A 296 -5.34 4.97 -16.32
CA TYR A 296 -4.26 4.70 -15.37
C TYR A 296 -3.28 3.65 -15.88
N LEU A 297 -3.80 2.52 -16.37
CA LEU A 297 -2.97 1.47 -16.94
C LEU A 297 -2.24 1.93 -18.21
N GLY A 298 -2.92 2.70 -19.07
CA GLY A 298 -2.32 3.30 -20.26
C GLY A 298 -1.15 4.23 -19.92
N TYR A 299 -1.31 5.07 -18.89
CA TYR A 299 -0.20 5.91 -18.39
C TYR A 299 0.95 5.08 -17.84
N PHE A 300 0.66 4.01 -17.10
CA PHE A 300 1.68 3.09 -16.59
C PHE A 300 2.48 2.43 -17.74
N LEU A 301 1.79 1.91 -18.76
CA LEU A 301 2.43 1.28 -19.92
C LEU A 301 3.19 2.30 -20.77
N ALA A 302 2.61 3.48 -21.01
CA ALA A 302 3.25 4.56 -21.76
C ALA A 302 4.49 5.08 -21.02
N ALA A 303 4.41 5.24 -19.70
CA ALA A 303 5.56 5.55 -18.85
C ALA A 303 6.64 4.48 -19.04
N SER A 304 6.30 3.20 -18.88
CA SER A 304 7.25 2.08 -19.05
C SER A 304 7.94 2.11 -20.43
N LEU A 305 7.18 2.40 -21.49
CA LEU A 305 7.71 2.52 -22.86
C LEU A 305 8.68 3.69 -23.01
N VAL A 306 8.25 4.90 -22.64
CA VAL A 306 9.09 6.11 -22.72
C VAL A 306 10.40 5.88 -21.99
N LEU A 307 10.35 5.23 -20.83
CA LEU A 307 11.51 4.98 -20.00
C LEU A 307 12.44 3.92 -20.54
N SER A 308 11.89 2.89 -21.16
CA SER A 308 12.68 1.88 -21.88
C SER A 308 13.47 2.53 -23.00
N VAL A 309 12.86 3.47 -23.73
CA VAL A 309 13.52 4.25 -24.78
C VAL A 309 14.56 5.21 -24.19
N VAL A 310 14.21 5.96 -23.14
CA VAL A 310 15.12 6.91 -22.50
C VAL A 310 16.32 6.20 -21.87
N ALA A 311 16.11 5.06 -21.21
CA ALA A 311 17.19 4.26 -20.63
C ALA A 311 18.15 3.73 -21.72
N LEU A 312 17.62 3.33 -22.88
CA LEU A 312 18.44 2.93 -24.03
C LEU A 312 19.31 4.08 -24.55
N VAL A 313 18.78 5.31 -24.58
CA VAL A 313 19.45 6.48 -25.18
C VAL A 313 20.35 7.22 -24.19
N LEU A 314 19.96 7.32 -22.92
CA LEU A 314 20.58 8.20 -21.92
C LEU A 314 21.35 7.47 -20.81
N ASN A 315 21.54 6.14 -20.90
CA ASN A 315 22.16 5.33 -19.84
C ASN A 315 23.36 6.00 -19.11
N PRO A 316 24.38 6.55 -19.79
CA PRO A 316 25.53 7.15 -19.09
C PRO A 316 25.21 8.44 -18.31
N VAL A 317 24.16 9.19 -18.68
CA VAL A 317 23.74 10.42 -17.99
C VAL A 317 22.57 10.16 -17.03
N ALA A 318 21.88 9.04 -17.19
CA ALA A 318 20.72 8.69 -16.41
C ALA A 318 21.08 8.45 -14.95
N LEU A 319 22.24 7.84 -14.64
CA LEU A 319 22.60 7.48 -13.26
C LEU A 319 22.83 8.72 -12.35
N PRO A 320 23.66 9.72 -12.71
CA PRO A 320 23.86 10.89 -11.86
C PRO A 320 22.59 11.73 -11.71
N LEU A 321 21.82 11.90 -12.79
CA LEU A 321 20.57 12.68 -12.76
C LEU A 321 19.49 11.96 -11.94
N THR A 322 19.41 10.63 -12.05
CA THR A 322 18.59 9.77 -11.18
C THR A 322 18.94 9.98 -9.72
N PHE A 323 20.23 9.96 -9.38
CA PHE A 323 20.69 10.17 -8.00
C PHE A 323 20.27 11.55 -7.46
N VAL A 324 20.46 12.61 -8.25
CA VAL A 324 20.04 13.97 -7.88
C VAL A 324 18.52 14.05 -7.64
N LEU A 325 17.72 13.53 -8.58
CA LEU A 325 16.26 13.55 -8.44
C LEU A 325 15.79 12.72 -7.25
N MET A 326 16.46 11.60 -6.97
CA MET A 326 16.20 10.76 -5.82
C MET A 326 16.47 11.51 -4.52
N MET A 327 17.63 12.17 -4.39
CA MET A 327 17.95 13.00 -3.23
C MET A 327 16.92 14.13 -3.03
N LEU A 328 16.49 14.78 -4.12
CA LEU A 328 15.44 15.78 -4.10
C LEU A 328 14.07 15.22 -3.71
N SER A 329 13.83 13.91 -3.87
CA SER A 329 12.57 13.26 -3.49
C SER A 329 12.56 12.73 -2.05
N ILE A 330 13.71 12.32 -1.53
CA ILE A 330 13.87 11.85 -0.14
C ILE A 330 13.52 12.97 0.83
N VAL A 331 14.10 14.17 0.66
CA VAL A 331 13.90 15.30 1.57
C VAL A 331 12.41 15.66 1.78
N PRO A 332 11.59 15.89 0.73
CA PRO A 332 10.16 16.19 0.92
C PRO A 332 9.36 14.97 1.40
N GLY A 333 9.73 13.75 0.99
CA GLY A 333 9.10 12.52 1.47
C GLY A 333 9.27 12.34 2.98
N ASP A 334 10.52 12.41 3.45
CA ASP A 334 10.88 12.33 4.85
C ASP A 334 10.29 13.48 5.66
N ALA A 335 10.37 14.72 5.14
CA ALA A 335 9.76 15.88 5.79
C ALA A 335 8.24 15.72 5.94
N TYR A 336 7.55 15.15 4.95
CA TYR A 336 6.13 14.84 5.05
C TYR A 336 5.86 13.78 6.13
N MET A 337 6.64 12.69 6.16
CA MET A 337 6.47 11.62 7.14
C MET A 337 6.78 12.10 8.57
N LEU A 338 7.83 12.89 8.75
CA LEU A 338 8.15 13.53 10.04
C LEU A 338 7.06 14.51 10.47
N ARG A 339 6.55 15.34 9.56
CA ARG A 339 5.43 16.26 9.83
C ARG A 339 4.17 15.49 10.24
N LEU A 340 3.93 14.34 9.62
CA LEU A 340 2.82 13.46 9.93
C LEU A 340 2.96 12.88 11.33
N VAL A 341 4.14 12.34 11.69
CA VAL A 341 4.44 11.89 13.05
C VAL A 341 4.26 13.02 14.07
N TRP A 342 4.77 14.21 13.77
CA TRP A 342 4.68 15.38 14.66
C TRP A 342 3.24 15.82 14.90
N ARG A 343 2.41 15.84 13.85
CA ARG A 343 0.99 16.22 13.94
C ARG A 343 0.12 15.19 14.66
N LEU A 344 0.58 13.95 14.77
CA LEU A 344 -0.10 12.88 15.51
C LEU A 344 0.26 12.88 16.99
N ARG A 345 1.17 13.75 17.45
CA ARG A 345 1.36 13.96 18.89
C ARG A 345 -0.01 14.34 19.48
N PRO A 346 -0.49 13.62 20.50
CA PRO A 346 -1.72 13.99 21.16
C PRO A 346 -1.57 15.44 21.58
N ARG A 347 -2.34 16.35 20.97
CA ARG A 347 -2.55 17.66 21.57
C ARG A 347 -3.05 17.32 22.96
N ARG A 348 -2.28 17.71 23.99
CA ARG A 348 -2.78 17.67 25.37
C ARG A 348 -4.14 18.32 25.27
N VAL A 349 -5.19 17.53 25.38
CA VAL A 349 -6.55 18.05 25.48
C VAL A 349 -6.43 18.96 26.68
N GLN A 350 -6.49 20.27 26.46
CA GLN A 350 -6.46 21.23 27.53
C GLN A 350 -7.63 20.86 28.42
N LEU A 351 -7.33 20.17 29.52
CA LEU A 351 -8.23 19.87 30.63
C LEU A 351 -8.62 21.17 31.38
N GLN A 352 -8.64 22.31 30.69
CA GLN A 352 -8.86 23.63 31.28
C GLN A 352 -10.33 24.04 31.32
N GLU A 353 -11.26 23.31 30.70
CA GLU A 353 -12.69 23.68 30.72
C GLU A 353 -13.57 22.88 31.69
N VAL A 354 -13.02 21.94 32.48
CA VAL A 354 -13.82 21.16 33.45
C VAL A 354 -13.62 21.62 34.90
N ILE A 355 -12.71 22.56 35.18
CA ILE A 355 -12.43 23.02 36.56
C ILE A 355 -13.05 24.41 36.88
N THR A 356 -13.53 25.16 35.89
CA THR A 356 -14.04 26.53 36.13
C THR A 356 -15.56 26.66 36.30
N HIS A 357 -16.33 25.57 36.37
CA HIS A 357 -17.77 25.60 36.67
C HIS A 357 -18.22 24.59 37.72
N GLY A 358 -17.31 24.22 38.64
CA GLY A 358 -17.64 23.46 39.85
C GLY A 358 -17.81 24.38 41.05
#